data_AF-A0A847NE52-F1
#
_entry.id   AF-A0A847NE52-F1
#
_cell.length_a   1.000
_cell.length_b   1.000
_cell.length_c   1.000
_cell.angle_alpha   90.00
_cell.angle_beta   90.00
_cell.angle_gamma   90.00
#
_symmetry.space_group_name_H-M   'P 1'
#
loop_
_entity.id
_entity.type
_entity.pdbx_description
1 polymer ?
#
loop_
_entity_poly.entity_id
_entity_poly.type
_entity_poly.pdbx_seq_one_letter_code
_entity_poly.pdbx_strand_id
1 'polypeptide(L)'
;MNLFRIKSNNEDLGNTIVENLFISHYMPFAPADYVKVYLLGLKYSQSYVNNMLSTETIAKTLGITQEEVYDAWRYWSEQDIIKLYPYDQNNAESGFTVEYINIKELILNIREERQSMDKYSPERIIAARGNQDVRAMFDSVRQLFGRELSPNELFMFLDWMDDYNFPPDVIKLLVEECVSRDKKDMPYLKQVAKNWFDAGI
;
A
#
# COMPACT_ATOMS: atom_id res chain seq x y z
N MET A 1 36.20 6.75 22.34
CA MET A 1 35.14 6.01 21.62
C MET A 1 34.14 5.55 22.67
N ASN A 2 32.85 5.80 22.47
CA ASN A 2 31.85 5.59 23.52
C ASN A 2 30.98 4.38 23.20
N LEU A 3 30.80 3.51 24.20
CA LEU A 3 29.85 2.40 24.15
C LEU A 3 28.55 2.86 24.83
N PHE A 4 27.50 3.03 24.05
CA PHE A 4 26.15 3.32 24.56
C PHE A 4 25.41 2.00 24.76
N ARG A 5 24.91 1.74 25.97
CA ARG A 5 24.05 0.59 26.27
C ARG A 5 22.94 0.99 27.21
N ILE A 6 21.75 0.45 26.98
CA ILE A 6 20.64 0.48 27.92
C ILE A 6 20.57 -0.91 28.53
N LYS A 7 20.82 -1.03 29.83
CA LYS A 7 20.79 -2.31 30.55
C LYS A 7 19.44 -2.42 31.24
N SER A 8 18.44 -2.93 30.53
CA SER A 8 17.18 -3.36 31.14
C SER A 8 17.12 -4.88 31.03
N ASN A 9 17.33 -5.58 32.14
CA ASN A 9 17.32 -7.05 32.20
C ASN A 9 15.91 -7.63 32.38
N ASN A 10 14.89 -6.77 32.48
CA ASN A 10 13.51 -7.20 32.69
C ASN A 10 12.72 -7.01 31.39
N GLU A 11 12.45 -8.10 30.69
CA GLU A 11 11.64 -8.11 29.46
C GLU A 11 10.22 -7.58 29.70
N ASP A 12 9.67 -7.73 30.91
CA ASP A 12 8.32 -7.27 31.25
C ASP A 12 8.21 -5.74 31.31
N LEU A 13 9.35 -5.04 31.42
CA LEU A 13 9.42 -3.57 31.35
C LEU A 13 9.66 -3.07 29.92
N GLY A 14 9.75 -3.98 28.95
CA GLY A 14 9.93 -3.67 27.54
C GLY A 14 8.63 -3.27 26.84
N ASN A 15 8.76 -2.83 25.59
CA ASN A 15 7.64 -2.57 24.70
C ASN A 15 7.79 -3.43 23.44
N THR A 16 6.68 -3.97 22.95
CA THR A 16 6.63 -4.61 21.62
C THR A 16 6.02 -3.62 20.64
N ILE A 17 6.77 -3.25 19.60
CA ILE A 17 6.31 -2.32 18.57
C ILE A 17 5.51 -3.09 17.54
N VAL A 18 4.23 -2.74 17.40
CA VAL A 18 3.32 -3.34 16.42
C VAL A 18 2.98 -2.29 15.36
N GLU A 19 3.00 -2.66 14.09
CA GLU A 19 2.59 -1.74 13.02
C GLU A 19 1.09 -1.48 13.07
N ASN A 20 0.68 -0.20 12.98
CA ASN A 20 -0.75 0.15 12.90
C ASN A 20 -1.46 -0.52 11.72
N LEU A 21 -0.73 -0.83 10.64
CA LEU A 21 -1.28 -1.56 9.49
C LEU A 21 -1.74 -2.96 9.87
N PHE A 22 -1.00 -3.66 10.73
CA PHE A 22 -1.42 -4.94 11.29
C PHE A 22 -2.73 -4.77 12.06
N ILE A 23 -2.78 -3.79 12.97
CA ILE A 23 -3.93 -3.53 13.83
C ILE A 23 -5.18 -3.17 13.01
N SER A 24 -5.03 -2.36 11.96
CA SER A 24 -6.16 -1.87 11.17
C SER A 24 -6.66 -2.86 10.11
N HIS A 25 -5.78 -3.69 9.53
CA HIS A 25 -6.13 -4.47 8.33
C HIS A 25 -6.00 -5.99 8.50
N TYR A 26 -5.25 -6.48 9.47
CA TYR A 26 -5.00 -7.92 9.66
C TYR A 26 -5.62 -8.45 10.94
N MET A 27 -5.40 -7.76 12.07
CA MET A 27 -5.93 -8.12 13.38
C MET A 27 -7.46 -8.29 13.42
N PRO A 28 -8.30 -7.43 12.80
CA PRO A 28 -9.75 -7.52 12.98
C PRO A 28 -10.40 -8.76 12.36
N PHE A 29 -9.75 -9.36 11.36
CA PHE A 29 -10.28 -10.51 10.61
C PHE A 29 -9.68 -11.85 11.08
N ALA A 30 -8.63 -11.80 11.91
CA ALA A 30 -7.95 -13.00 12.40
C ALA A 30 -8.60 -13.56 13.68
N PRO A 31 -8.54 -14.88 13.90
CA PRO A 31 -8.93 -15.48 15.18
C PRO A 31 -8.14 -14.89 16.35
N ALA A 32 -8.80 -14.73 17.51
CA ALA A 32 -8.20 -14.09 18.67
C ALA A 32 -6.91 -14.78 19.14
N ASP A 33 -6.87 -16.11 19.10
CA ASP A 33 -5.67 -16.87 19.49
C ASP A 33 -4.52 -16.71 18.49
N TYR A 34 -4.82 -16.50 17.20
CA TYR A 34 -3.80 -16.30 16.17
C TYR A 34 -3.14 -14.92 16.33
N VAL A 35 -3.91 -13.92 16.76
CA VAL A 35 -3.39 -12.60 17.13
C VAL A 35 -2.47 -12.72 18.35
N LYS A 36 -2.82 -13.53 19.35
CA LYS A 36 -1.95 -13.78 20.53
C LYS A 36 -0.64 -14.44 20.11
N VAL A 37 -0.69 -15.45 19.23
CA VAL A 37 0.50 -16.11 18.67
C VAL A 37 1.40 -15.11 17.93
N TYR A 38 0.80 -14.28 17.07
CA TYR A 38 1.53 -13.24 16.33
C TYR A 38 2.25 -12.26 17.25
N LEU A 39 1.55 -11.70 18.24
CA LEU A 39 2.11 -10.71 19.16
C LEU A 39 3.18 -11.31 20.07
N LEU A 40 2.99 -12.55 20.54
CA LEU A 40 3.98 -13.25 21.33
C LEU A 40 5.26 -13.48 20.52
N GLY A 41 5.15 -14.02 19.31
CA GLY A 41 6.32 -14.21 18.44
C GLY A 41 7.02 -12.88 18.10
N LEU A 42 6.25 -11.81 17.89
CA LEU A 42 6.79 -10.47 17.60
C LEU A 42 7.56 -9.90 18.80
N LYS A 43 7.09 -10.13 20.04
CA LYS A 43 7.84 -9.76 21.25
C LYS A 43 9.22 -10.43 21.25
N TYR A 44 9.28 -11.71 20.94
CA TYR A 44 10.55 -12.45 20.93
C TYR A 44 11.44 -12.09 19.74
N SER A 45 10.88 -11.76 18.58
CA SER A 45 11.68 -11.29 17.43
C SER A 45 12.34 -9.94 17.69
N GLN A 46 11.74 -9.10 18.53
CA GLN A 46 12.27 -7.80 18.94
C GLN A 46 13.18 -7.86 20.19
N SER A 47 13.29 -9.01 20.86
CA SER A 47 14.17 -9.18 22.02
C SER A 47 15.61 -9.42 21.56
N TYR A 48 16.54 -8.65 22.14
CA TYR A 48 17.98 -8.82 21.90
C TYR A 48 18.61 -9.94 22.75
N VAL A 49 17.86 -10.50 23.70
CA VAL A 49 18.36 -11.46 24.71
C VAL A 49 17.89 -12.88 24.40
N ASN A 50 16.64 -13.03 23.97
CA ASN A 50 16.07 -14.32 23.63
C ASN A 50 15.13 -14.20 22.44
N ASN A 51 15.54 -14.73 21.29
CA ASN A 51 14.77 -14.73 20.05
C ASN A 51 14.37 -16.15 19.61
N MET A 52 14.60 -17.16 20.45
CA MET A 52 14.26 -18.54 20.16
C MET A 52 13.12 -19.00 21.07
N LEU A 53 12.03 -19.45 20.47
CA LEU A 53 10.88 -19.96 21.21
C LEU A 53 10.39 -21.24 20.54
N SER A 54 10.24 -22.31 21.33
CA SER A 54 9.66 -23.55 20.82
C SER A 54 8.14 -23.44 20.70
N THR A 55 7.56 -24.14 19.72
CA THR A 55 6.10 -24.28 19.56
C THR A 55 5.43 -24.76 20.85
N GLU A 56 6.08 -25.69 21.57
CA GLU A 56 5.61 -26.17 22.87
C GLU A 56 5.50 -25.07 23.92
N THR A 57 6.49 -24.17 23.97
CA THR A 57 6.49 -23.05 24.92
C THR A 57 5.38 -22.05 24.59
N ILE A 58 5.16 -21.77 23.30
CA ILE A 58 4.05 -20.91 22.83
C ILE A 58 2.71 -21.51 23.25
N ALA A 59 2.49 -22.79 22.92
CA ALA A 59 1.27 -23.52 23.22
C ALA A 59 0.95 -23.49 24.72
N LYS A 60 1.92 -23.81 25.57
CA LYS A 60 1.78 -23.76 27.04
C LYS A 60 1.49 -22.35 27.56
N THR A 61 2.15 -21.33 27.00
CA THR A 61 2.00 -19.94 27.45
C THR A 61 0.61 -19.39 27.11
N LEU A 62 0.09 -19.74 25.93
CA LEU A 62 -1.19 -19.24 25.42
C LEU A 62 -2.38 -20.12 25.81
N GLY A 63 -2.12 -21.32 26.34
CA GLY A 63 -3.17 -22.27 26.72
C GLY A 63 -3.85 -22.92 25.52
N ILE A 64 -3.13 -23.07 24.40
CA ILE A 64 -3.60 -23.68 23.14
C ILE A 64 -2.76 -24.91 22.81
N THR A 65 -3.19 -25.70 21.84
CA THR A 65 -2.48 -26.88 21.35
C THR A 65 -1.31 -26.49 20.43
N GLN A 66 -0.34 -27.40 20.25
CA GLN A 66 0.76 -27.16 19.30
C GLN A 66 0.24 -27.06 17.86
N GLU A 67 -0.77 -27.84 17.51
CA GLU A 67 -1.44 -27.79 16.19
C GLU A 67 -2.02 -26.41 15.92
N GLU A 68 -2.74 -25.81 16.88
CA GLU A 68 -3.27 -24.45 16.74
C GLU A 68 -2.17 -23.39 16.58
N VAL A 69 -0.99 -23.60 17.18
CA VAL A 69 0.18 -22.73 16.95
C VAL A 69 0.68 -22.86 15.52
N TYR A 70 0.79 -24.08 14.99
CA TYR A 70 1.17 -24.29 13.58
C TYR A 70 0.15 -23.69 12.62
N ASP A 71 -1.15 -23.85 12.90
CA ASP A 71 -2.21 -23.28 12.07
C ASP A 71 -2.22 -21.75 12.13
N ALA A 72 -1.92 -21.15 13.28
CA ALA A 72 -1.71 -19.71 13.38
C ALA A 72 -0.53 -19.24 12.51
N TRP A 73 0.60 -19.95 12.53
CA TRP A 73 1.75 -19.60 11.69
C TRP A 73 1.46 -19.75 10.20
N ARG A 74 0.75 -20.82 9.80
CA ARG A 74 0.30 -21.02 8.43
C ARG A 74 -0.63 -19.89 7.99
N TYR A 75 -1.62 -19.55 8.81
CA TYR A 75 -2.54 -18.45 8.53
C TYR A 75 -1.79 -17.14 8.27
N TRP A 76 -0.84 -16.76 9.13
CA TRP A 76 -0.07 -15.53 8.91
C TRP A 76 0.88 -15.60 7.71
N SER A 77 1.36 -16.80 7.38
CA SER A 77 2.12 -17.03 6.15
C SER A 77 1.26 -16.89 4.90
N GLU A 78 -0.01 -17.32 4.93
CA GLU A 78 -0.97 -17.12 3.83
C GLU A 78 -1.38 -15.65 3.65
N GLN A 79 -1.23 -14.83 4.70
CA GLN A 79 -1.45 -13.39 4.64
C GLN A 79 -0.18 -12.60 4.20
N ASP A 80 0.89 -13.28 3.80
CA ASP A 80 2.17 -12.73 3.32
C ASP A 80 2.91 -11.78 4.31
N ILE A 81 2.45 -11.68 5.56
CA ILE A 81 3.10 -10.86 6.60
C ILE A 81 4.13 -11.64 7.42
N ILE A 82 4.19 -12.96 7.25
CA ILE A 82 5.18 -13.85 7.87
C ILE A 82 5.72 -14.82 6.82
N LYS A 83 7.00 -15.16 6.90
CA LYS A 83 7.60 -16.28 6.16
C LYS A 83 8.12 -17.34 7.13
N LEU A 84 7.89 -18.61 6.79
CA LEU A 84 8.32 -19.75 7.57
C LEU A 84 9.46 -20.47 6.83
N TYR A 85 10.61 -20.64 7.49
CA TYR A 85 11.74 -21.40 6.96
C TYR A 85 11.98 -22.63 7.84
N PRO A 86 11.57 -23.84 7.41
CA PRO A 86 11.82 -25.07 8.17
C PRO A 86 13.32 -25.40 8.20
N TYR A 87 13.84 -25.88 9.33
CA TYR A 87 15.25 -26.29 9.45
C TYR A 87 15.54 -27.61 8.72
N ASP A 88 14.55 -28.48 8.58
CA ASP A 88 14.62 -29.73 7.81
C ASP A 88 13.32 -29.92 7.03
N GLN A 89 13.42 -30.18 5.72
CA GLN A 89 12.25 -30.41 4.86
C GLN A 89 11.57 -31.76 5.13
N ASN A 90 12.28 -32.71 5.77
CA ASN A 90 11.81 -34.08 6.00
C ASN A 90 11.33 -34.33 7.44
N ASN A 91 11.54 -33.40 8.37
CA ASN A 91 11.13 -33.56 9.76
C ASN A 91 10.35 -32.33 10.26
N ALA A 92 9.03 -32.48 10.38
CA ALA A 92 8.13 -31.43 10.86
C ALA A 92 8.35 -31.06 12.35
N GLU A 93 9.09 -31.88 13.11
CA GLU A 93 9.48 -31.60 14.49
C GLU A 93 10.78 -30.77 14.60
N SER A 94 11.57 -30.71 13.51
CA SER A 94 12.64 -29.73 13.43
C SER A 94 11.98 -28.35 13.35
N GLY A 95 12.32 -27.46 14.28
CA GLY A 95 11.74 -26.13 14.35
C GLY A 95 11.81 -25.35 13.03
N PHE A 96 11.19 -24.19 13.02
CA PHE A 96 11.18 -23.29 11.86
C PHE A 96 11.56 -21.89 12.31
N THR A 97 12.25 -21.16 11.44
CA THR A 97 12.45 -19.73 11.60
C THR A 97 11.20 -19.00 11.13
N VAL A 98 10.62 -18.19 12.02
CA VAL A 98 9.52 -17.26 11.71
C VAL A 98 10.11 -15.90 11.39
N GLU A 99 10.04 -15.49 10.14
CA GLU A 99 10.46 -14.15 9.70
C GLU A 99 9.24 -13.24 9.58
N TYR A 100 9.25 -12.13 10.31
CA TYR A 100 8.20 -11.10 10.20
C TYR A 100 8.54 -10.15 9.07
N ILE A 101 7.57 -9.93 8.19
CA ILE A 101 7.72 -9.00 7.06
C ILE A 101 7.23 -7.61 7.49
N ASN A 102 7.99 -6.59 7.11
CA ASN A 102 7.57 -5.20 7.32
C ASN A 102 6.38 -4.89 6.40
N ILE A 103 5.22 -4.62 6.98
CA ILE A 103 3.98 -4.44 6.23
C ILE A 103 4.04 -3.17 5.37
N LYS A 104 4.78 -2.13 5.82
CA LYS A 104 5.02 -0.95 4.99
C LYS A 104 5.84 -1.31 3.77
N GLU A 105 6.92 -2.08 3.92
CA GLU A 105 7.73 -2.54 2.77
C GLU A 105 6.93 -3.46 1.84
N LEU A 106 6.07 -4.33 2.38
CA LEU A 106 5.16 -5.13 1.57
C LEU A 106 4.23 -4.23 0.76
N ILE A 107 3.62 -3.22 1.37
CA ILE A 107 2.77 -2.24 0.68
C ILE A 107 3.55 -1.42 -0.35
N LEU A 108 4.80 -1.04 -0.03
CA LEU A 108 5.69 -0.30 -0.94
C LEU A 108 6.16 -1.16 -2.11
N ASN A 109 6.37 -2.46 -1.93
CA ASN A 109 6.69 -3.39 -3.02
C ASN A 109 5.43 -3.73 -3.83
N ILE A 110 4.25 -3.79 -3.19
CA ILE A 110 2.96 -3.76 -3.88
C ILE A 110 2.80 -2.47 -4.70
N ARG A 111 3.50 -1.35 -4.40
CA ARG A 111 3.44 -0.11 -5.22
C ARG A 111 3.87 -0.28 -6.68
N GLU A 112 4.66 -1.30 -7.02
CA GLU A 112 4.92 -1.59 -8.43
C GLU A 112 3.67 -2.12 -9.15
N GLU A 113 2.77 -2.85 -8.46
CA GLU A 113 1.43 -3.23 -8.97
C GLU A 113 0.35 -2.16 -8.68
N ARG A 114 0.56 -1.28 -7.68
CA ARG A 114 -0.34 -0.21 -7.22
C ARG A 114 -0.23 1.11 -8.02
N GLN A 115 0.52 1.14 -9.13
CA GLN A 115 0.60 2.33 -10.01
C GLN A 115 -0.79 2.85 -10.42
N SER A 116 -1.82 2.00 -10.43
CA SER A 116 -3.21 2.39 -10.72
C SER A 116 -3.89 3.21 -9.60
N MET A 117 -3.49 3.05 -8.32
CA MET A 117 -4.10 3.74 -7.18
C MET A 117 -3.43 5.09 -6.87
N ASP A 118 -2.11 5.20 -7.07
CA ASP A 118 -1.39 6.49 -6.96
C ASP A 118 -1.76 7.46 -8.11
N LYS A 119 -2.27 6.95 -9.25
CA LYS A 119 -2.77 7.73 -10.39
C LYS A 119 -3.91 8.70 -9.98
N TYR A 120 -4.72 8.38 -8.98
CA TYR A 120 -5.83 9.24 -8.53
C TYR A 120 -5.59 9.89 -7.16
N SER A 121 -4.33 10.15 -6.81
CA SER A 121 -3.93 10.82 -5.56
C SER A 121 -3.93 12.36 -5.66
N PRO A 122 -4.38 13.10 -4.62
CA PRO A 122 -4.26 14.57 -4.58
C PRO A 122 -2.82 15.08 -4.82
N GLU A 123 -1.83 14.29 -4.42
CA GLU A 123 -0.40 14.54 -4.62
C GLU A 123 -0.04 14.66 -6.11
N ARG A 124 -0.66 13.85 -7.00
CA ARG A 124 -0.45 13.94 -8.46
C ARG A 124 -0.94 15.28 -9.01
N ILE A 125 -2.07 15.81 -8.52
CA ILE A 125 -2.58 17.12 -8.94
C ILE A 125 -1.62 18.24 -8.50
N ILE A 126 -1.12 18.16 -7.26
CA ILE A 126 -0.17 19.15 -6.71
C ILE A 126 1.13 19.14 -7.53
N ALA A 127 1.67 17.95 -7.82
CA ALA A 127 2.87 17.80 -8.65
C ALA A 127 2.67 18.31 -10.08
N ALA A 128 1.54 17.96 -10.72
CA ALA A 128 1.22 18.38 -12.08
C ALA A 128 1.13 19.92 -12.22
N ARG A 129 0.61 20.61 -11.19
CA ARG A 129 0.56 22.08 -11.14
C ARG A 129 1.93 22.75 -11.02
N GLY A 130 2.98 22.00 -10.73
CA GLY A 130 4.36 22.47 -10.77
C GLY A 130 4.86 22.75 -12.20
N ASN A 131 4.24 22.13 -13.22
CA ASN A 131 4.52 22.41 -14.62
C ASN A 131 3.66 23.60 -15.12
N GLN A 132 4.32 24.60 -15.70
CA GLN A 132 3.67 25.81 -16.18
C GLN A 132 2.65 25.55 -17.30
N ASP A 133 2.93 24.61 -18.19
CA ASP A 133 2.06 24.31 -19.35
C ASP A 133 0.79 23.57 -18.92
N VAL A 134 0.93 22.64 -17.96
CA VAL A 134 -0.20 21.92 -17.35
C VAL A 134 -1.07 22.86 -16.52
N ARG A 135 -0.44 23.79 -15.79
CA ARG A 135 -1.17 24.83 -15.07
C ARG A 135 -1.94 25.73 -16.04
N ALA A 136 -1.31 26.18 -17.12
CA ALA A 136 -1.96 26.98 -18.14
C ALA A 136 -3.14 26.24 -18.79
N MET A 137 -3.01 24.93 -19.04
CA MET A 137 -4.11 24.09 -19.51
C MET A 137 -5.29 24.07 -18.54
N PHE A 138 -5.06 23.81 -17.25
CA PHE A 138 -6.14 23.84 -16.27
C PHE A 138 -6.79 25.23 -16.17
N ASP A 139 -6.02 26.31 -16.27
CA ASP A 139 -6.52 27.68 -16.24
C ASP A 139 -7.42 27.97 -17.46
N SER A 140 -6.99 27.60 -18.66
CA SER A 140 -7.78 27.71 -19.89
C SER A 140 -9.09 26.91 -19.81
N VAL A 141 -9.01 25.65 -19.36
CA VAL A 141 -10.20 24.79 -19.22
C VAL A 141 -11.17 25.37 -18.19
N ARG A 142 -10.69 25.89 -17.06
CA ARG A 142 -11.53 26.57 -16.06
C ARG A 142 -12.26 27.79 -16.65
N GLN A 143 -11.55 28.58 -17.46
CA GLN A 143 -12.13 29.75 -18.11
C GLN A 143 -13.25 29.36 -19.10
N LEU A 144 -13.06 28.30 -19.88
CA LEU A 144 -14.08 27.79 -20.83
C LEU A 144 -15.30 27.19 -20.13
N PHE A 145 -15.09 26.55 -18.98
CA PHE A 145 -16.16 25.96 -18.18
C PHE A 145 -16.89 27.00 -17.32
N GLY A 146 -16.26 28.13 -17.02
CA GLY A 146 -16.83 29.18 -16.15
C GLY A 146 -16.97 28.74 -14.69
N ARG A 147 -16.25 27.68 -14.29
CA ARG A 147 -16.24 27.12 -12.93
C ARG A 147 -14.92 26.44 -12.62
N GLU A 148 -14.70 26.14 -11.35
CA GLU A 148 -13.61 25.28 -10.92
C GLU A 148 -13.78 23.84 -11.43
N LEU A 149 -12.65 23.18 -11.67
CA LEU A 149 -12.58 21.77 -12.05
C LEU A 149 -12.54 20.90 -10.80
N SER A 150 -13.34 19.85 -10.81
CA SER A 150 -13.33 18.81 -9.78
C SER A 150 -12.08 17.93 -9.91
N PRO A 151 -11.69 17.23 -8.82
CA PRO A 151 -10.55 16.31 -8.86
C PRO A 151 -10.67 15.25 -9.97
N ASN A 152 -11.85 14.70 -10.19
CA ASN A 152 -12.08 13.71 -11.26
C ASN A 152 -11.84 14.27 -12.66
N GLU A 153 -12.16 15.55 -12.88
CA GLU A 153 -11.91 16.22 -14.16
C GLU A 153 -10.40 16.48 -14.33
N LEU A 154 -9.73 16.92 -13.28
CA LEU A 154 -8.28 17.10 -13.29
C LEU A 154 -7.56 15.78 -13.59
N PHE A 155 -7.93 14.70 -12.93
CA PHE A 155 -7.35 13.39 -13.20
C PHE A 155 -7.65 12.91 -14.62
N MET A 156 -8.85 13.12 -15.13
CA MET A 156 -9.20 12.75 -16.51
C MET A 156 -8.26 13.40 -17.53
N PHE A 157 -7.95 14.70 -17.38
CA PHE A 157 -7.01 15.37 -18.28
C PHE A 157 -5.57 14.85 -18.12
N LEU A 158 -5.14 14.59 -16.88
CA LEU A 158 -3.82 13.99 -16.63
C LEU A 158 -3.74 12.57 -17.20
N ASP A 159 -4.83 11.81 -17.14
CA ASP A 159 -4.92 10.46 -17.72
C ASP A 159 -4.77 10.52 -19.24
N TRP A 160 -5.29 11.53 -19.93
CA TRP A 160 -5.05 11.69 -21.36
C TRP A 160 -3.60 12.04 -21.70
N MET A 161 -2.91 12.76 -20.82
CA MET A 161 -1.48 13.01 -20.98
C MET A 161 -0.67 11.72 -20.84
N ASP A 162 -1.06 10.84 -19.92
CA ASP A 162 -0.33 9.59 -19.66
C ASP A 162 -0.71 8.49 -20.67
N ASP A 163 -2.01 8.32 -20.94
CA ASP A 163 -2.55 7.18 -21.70
C ASP A 163 -2.57 7.46 -23.21
N TYR A 164 -2.81 8.71 -23.61
CA TYR A 164 -2.86 9.13 -25.01
C TYR A 164 -1.64 9.94 -25.43
N ASN A 165 -0.71 10.20 -24.49
CA ASN A 165 0.47 11.02 -24.72
C ASN A 165 0.15 12.42 -25.28
N PHE A 166 -1.05 12.92 -24.97
CA PHE A 166 -1.51 14.22 -25.44
C PHE A 166 -0.76 15.35 -24.72
N PRO A 167 -0.12 16.27 -25.45
CA PRO A 167 0.46 17.44 -24.83
C PRO A 167 -0.64 18.39 -24.31
N PRO A 168 -0.35 19.23 -23.30
CA PRO A 168 -1.34 20.12 -22.69
C PRO A 168 -2.09 21.00 -23.70
N ASP A 169 -1.44 21.43 -24.78
CA ASP A 169 -2.06 22.25 -25.83
C ASP A 169 -3.08 21.49 -26.68
N VAL A 170 -2.87 20.19 -26.92
CA VAL A 170 -3.84 19.34 -27.63
C VAL A 170 -5.09 19.15 -26.76
N ILE A 171 -4.92 19.00 -25.45
CA ILE A 171 -6.04 18.91 -24.51
C ILE A 171 -6.83 20.22 -24.48
N LYS A 172 -6.16 21.39 -24.47
CA LYS A 172 -6.84 22.69 -24.59
C LYS A 172 -7.68 22.76 -25.85
N LEU A 173 -7.08 22.43 -27.01
CA LEU A 173 -7.75 22.47 -28.31
C LEU A 173 -8.98 21.56 -28.34
N LEU A 174 -8.85 20.34 -27.81
CA LEU A 174 -9.95 19.38 -27.72
C LEU A 174 -11.12 19.96 -26.91
N VAL A 175 -10.82 20.56 -25.77
CA VAL A 175 -11.84 21.14 -24.90
C VAL A 175 -12.49 22.37 -25.55
N GLU A 176 -11.71 23.23 -26.21
CA GLU A 176 -12.21 24.38 -26.97
C GLU A 176 -13.18 23.94 -28.08
N GLU A 177 -12.84 22.89 -28.84
CA GLU A 177 -13.68 22.31 -29.89
C GLU A 177 -14.97 21.70 -29.36
N CYS A 178 -14.94 21.10 -28.17
CA CYS A 178 -16.17 20.57 -27.55
C CYS A 178 -17.07 21.71 -27.06
N VAL A 179 -16.48 22.73 -26.44
CA VAL A 179 -17.20 23.90 -25.90
C VAL A 179 -17.81 24.75 -27.02
N SER A 180 -17.11 24.92 -28.15
CA SER A 180 -17.63 25.65 -29.32
C SER A 180 -18.89 25.01 -29.92
N ARG A 181 -19.09 23.71 -29.68
CA ARG A 181 -20.28 22.92 -30.07
C ARG A 181 -21.35 22.85 -28.97
N ASP A 182 -21.20 23.65 -27.92
CA ASP A 182 -22.06 23.65 -26.72
C ASP A 182 -22.10 22.29 -25.99
N LYS A 183 -21.02 21.51 -26.09
CA LYS A 183 -20.87 20.20 -25.43
C LYS A 183 -19.81 20.28 -24.34
N LYS A 184 -20.26 20.42 -23.09
CA LYS A 184 -19.41 20.49 -21.89
C LYS A 184 -19.50 19.26 -21.00
N ASP A 185 -20.25 18.24 -21.40
CA ASP A 185 -20.42 17.03 -20.61
C ASP A 185 -19.19 16.11 -20.71
N MET A 186 -18.74 15.61 -19.56
CA MET A 186 -17.53 14.77 -19.46
C MET A 186 -17.59 13.49 -20.31
N PRO A 187 -18.73 12.78 -20.42
CA PRO A 187 -18.82 11.62 -21.30
C PRO A 187 -18.53 11.96 -22.77
N TYR A 188 -19.05 13.08 -23.27
CA TYR A 188 -18.77 13.55 -24.63
C TYR A 188 -17.29 13.88 -24.82
N LEU A 189 -16.69 14.63 -23.89
CA LEU A 189 -15.27 14.97 -23.91
C LEU A 189 -14.37 13.71 -23.97
N LYS A 190 -14.69 12.68 -23.18
CA LYS A 190 -13.98 11.38 -23.22
C LYS A 190 -14.09 10.69 -24.57
N GLN A 191 -15.27 10.72 -25.19
CA GLN A 191 -15.47 10.11 -26.50
C GLN A 191 -14.66 10.83 -27.58
N VAL A 192 -14.59 12.16 -27.54
CA VAL A 192 -13.77 12.94 -28.49
C VAL A 192 -12.28 12.67 -28.29
N ALA A 193 -11.80 12.60 -27.04
CA ALA A 193 -10.40 12.28 -26.74
C ALA A 193 -10.00 10.89 -27.26
N LYS A 194 -10.87 9.90 -27.03
CA LYS A 194 -10.66 8.56 -27.59
C LYS A 194 -10.64 8.58 -29.13
N ASN A 195 -11.57 9.29 -29.76
CA ASN A 195 -11.60 9.38 -31.22
C ASN A 195 -10.35 10.04 -31.82
N TRP A 196 -9.79 11.06 -31.14
CA TRP A 196 -8.55 11.72 -31.58
C TRP A 196 -7.35 10.78 -31.45
N PHE A 197 -7.30 10.03 -30.35
CA PHE A 197 -6.27 9.03 -30.13
C PHE A 197 -6.34 7.90 -31.17
N ASP A 198 -7.55 7.37 -31.42
CA ASP A 198 -7.78 6.32 -32.43
C ASP A 198 -7.46 6.81 -33.86
N ALA A 199 -7.56 8.12 -34.11
CA ALA A 199 -7.19 8.75 -35.38
C ALA A 199 -5.68 9.06 -35.50
N GLY A 200 -4.88 8.84 -34.45
CA GLY A 200 -3.44 9.08 -34.44
C GLY A 200 -3.05 10.57 -34.42
N ILE A 201 -3.92 11.42 -33.87
CA ILE A 201 -3.67 12.85 -33.66
C ILE A 201 -2.77 13.06 -32.44
#